data_AF-A0A100W306-F1
#
_entry.id   AF-A0A100W306-F1
#
_cell.length_a   1.000
_cell.length_b   1.000
_cell.length_c   1.000
_cell.angle_alpha   90.00
_cell.angle_beta   90.00
_cell.angle_gamma   90.00
#
_symmetry.space_group_name_H-M   'P 1'
#
loop_
_entity.id
_entity.type
_entity.pdbx_description
1 polymer ?
#
loop_
_entity_poly.entity_id
_entity_poly.type
_entity_poly.pdbx_seq_one_letter_code
_entity_poly.pdbx_strand_id
1 'polypeptide(L)'
;MTIVTEQPDARRRTRRPERSSADEALSVDTVVFEERGRWAVDIVVVFADGIVRKRIDTHSTQARAELSARMIKRAAERDIRGPLNG
;
A
#
# COMPACT_ATOMS: atom_id res chain seq x y z
N MET A 1 1.96 5.89 -41.75
CA MET A 1 1.43 6.85 -40.75
C MET A 1 1.47 6.14 -39.39
N THR A 2 1.92 6.86 -38.38
CA THR A 2 2.92 6.44 -37.39
C THR A 2 2.43 5.46 -36.31
N ILE A 3 3.29 4.48 -36.02
CA ILE A 3 3.24 3.58 -34.87
C ILE A 3 3.41 4.44 -33.61
N VAL A 4 2.38 4.56 -32.77
CA VAL A 4 2.52 5.24 -31.47
C VAL A 4 3.07 4.23 -30.48
N THR A 5 4.38 4.30 -30.27
CA THR A 5 5.08 3.65 -29.17
C THR A 5 5.15 4.66 -28.02
N GLU A 6 4.58 4.35 -26.86
CA GLU A 6 4.92 4.99 -25.57
C GLU A 6 4.78 3.92 -24.49
N GLN A 7 5.86 3.16 -24.23
CA GLN A 7 6.84 3.31 -23.15
C GLN A 7 6.26 3.44 -21.71
N PRO A 8 6.77 2.62 -20.76
CA PRO A 8 6.12 2.34 -19.49
C PRO A 8 6.32 3.47 -18.50
N ASP A 9 5.24 3.86 -17.82
CA ASP A 9 5.23 4.95 -16.84
C ASP A 9 6.23 4.69 -15.70
N ALA A 10 7.30 5.47 -15.73
CA ALA A 10 8.34 5.51 -14.74
C ALA A 10 7.77 5.96 -13.38
N ARG A 11 7.93 5.10 -12.35
CA ARG A 11 7.91 5.42 -10.91
C ARG A 11 7.22 6.74 -10.57
N ARG A 12 5.89 6.77 -10.69
CA ARG A 12 5.08 7.89 -10.23
C ARG A 12 5.34 8.06 -8.73
N ARG A 13 6.15 9.09 -8.37
CA ARG A 13 6.19 9.60 -6.98
C ARG A 13 4.74 9.67 -6.52
N THR A 14 4.41 9.00 -5.43
CA THR A 14 3.08 9.04 -4.84
C THR A 14 2.80 10.48 -4.40
N ARG A 15 2.31 11.32 -5.32
CA ARG A 15 1.64 12.57 -4.97
C ARG A 15 0.49 12.16 -4.06
N ARG A 16 0.53 12.63 -2.81
CA ARG A 16 -0.58 12.50 -1.87
C ARG A 16 -1.80 13.11 -2.59
N PRO A 17 -2.86 12.33 -2.88
CA PRO A 17 -4.04 12.87 -3.52
C PRO A 17 -4.58 13.99 -2.63
N GLU A 18 -4.75 15.20 -3.18
CA GLU A 18 -5.15 16.40 -2.42
C GLU A 18 -6.55 16.29 -1.82
N ARG A 19 -7.34 15.27 -2.19
CA ARG A 19 -8.62 14.93 -1.59
C ARG A 19 -8.85 13.41 -1.65
N SER A 20 -7.98 12.61 -1.06
CA SER A 20 -8.51 11.36 -0.52
C SER A 20 -9.27 11.79 0.71
N SER A 21 -10.60 11.72 0.68
CA SER A 21 -11.41 11.70 1.88
C SER A 21 -10.79 10.66 2.79
N ALA A 22 -9.95 11.12 3.70
CA ALA A 22 -9.68 10.42 4.94
C ALA A 22 -11.00 10.52 5.69
N ASP A 23 -11.97 9.69 5.30
CA ASP A 23 -12.81 9.12 6.34
C ASP A 23 -11.83 8.55 7.36
N GLU A 24 -12.05 8.88 8.62
CA GLU A 24 -11.13 8.61 9.71
C GLU A 24 -10.76 7.13 9.69
N ALA A 25 -9.56 6.81 9.19
CA ALA A 25 -9.12 5.43 9.05
C ALA A 25 -8.99 4.84 10.46
N LEU A 26 -9.84 3.88 10.78
CA LEU A 26 -9.97 3.33 12.13
C LEU A 26 -8.82 2.38 12.46
N SER A 27 -8.39 1.62 11.45
CA SER A 27 -7.23 0.74 11.58
C SER A 27 -6.60 0.42 10.24
N VAL A 28 -5.35 -0.03 10.29
CA VAL A 28 -4.61 -0.55 9.14
C VAL A 28 -3.94 -1.86 9.51
N ASP A 29 -3.97 -2.79 8.56
CA ASP A 29 -3.24 -4.04 8.64
C ASP A 29 -2.54 -4.36 7.32
N THR A 30 -1.68 -5.37 7.35
CA THR A 30 -0.97 -5.89 6.17
C THR A 30 -1.11 -7.40 6.11
N VAL A 31 -1.45 -7.92 4.93
CA VAL A 31 -1.63 -9.35 4.69
C VAL A 31 -0.53 -9.83 3.75
N VAL A 32 0.14 -10.91 4.15
CA VAL A 32 1.16 -11.60 3.34
C VAL A 32 0.63 -12.96 2.96
N PHE A 33 0.66 -13.29 1.67
CA PHE A 33 0.21 -14.58 1.17
C PHE A 33 0.95 -14.96 -0.11
N GLU A 34 0.97 -16.25 -0.40
CA GLU A 34 1.55 -16.75 -1.64
C GLU A 34 0.58 -16.56 -2.81
N GLU A 35 1.08 -16.02 -3.92
CA GLU A 35 0.36 -15.85 -5.17
C GLU A 35 1.32 -16.18 -6.33
N ARG A 36 1.02 -17.25 -7.09
CA ARG A 36 1.79 -17.68 -8.28
C ARG A 36 3.30 -17.84 -8.00
N GLY A 37 3.67 -18.47 -6.88
CA GLY A 37 5.07 -18.70 -6.48
C GLY A 37 5.82 -17.45 -6.05
N ARG A 38 5.11 -16.35 -5.79
CA ARG A 38 5.62 -15.09 -5.25
C ARG A 38 4.85 -14.75 -3.98
N TRP A 39 5.44 -13.92 -3.14
CA TRP A 39 4.84 -13.52 -1.87
C TRP A 39 4.26 -12.11 -1.99
N ALA A 40 2.95 -12.01 -2.10
CA ALA A 40 2.24 -10.75 -2.23
C ALA A 40 2.04 -10.08 -0.87
N VAL A 41 2.12 -8.75 -0.86
CA VAL A 41 1.78 -7.92 0.30
C VAL A 41 0.61 -7.03 -0.08
N ASP A 42 -0.48 -7.18 0.65
CA ASP A 42 -1.64 -6.28 0.58
C ASP A 42 -1.70 -5.41 1.83
N ILE A 43 -2.09 -4.14 1.67
CA ILE A 43 -2.53 -3.29 2.77
C ILE A 43 -4.04 -3.36 2.88
N VAL A 44 -4.55 -3.42 4.10
CA VAL A 44 -5.98 -3.40 4.43
C VAL A 44 -6.23 -2.19 5.32
N VAL A 45 -7.07 -1.27 4.89
CA VAL A 45 -7.46 -0.09 5.68
C VAL A 45 -8.95 -0.21 6.00
N VAL A 46 -9.29 -0.05 7.27
CA VAL A 46 -10.66 -0.11 7.77
C VAL A 46 -11.13 1.32 8.02
N PHE A 47 -12.28 1.66 7.44
CA PHE A 47 -13.01 2.89 7.63
C PHE A 47 -14.34 2.59 8.33
N ALA A 48 -15.07 3.63 8.73
CA ALA A 48 -16.39 3.46 9.34
C ALA A 48 -17.43 2.87 8.34
N ASP A 49 -17.25 3.11 7.05
CA ASP A 49 -18.17 2.75 5.97
C ASP A 49 -17.73 1.51 5.17
N GLY A 50 -16.51 1.01 5.40
CA GLY A 50 -16.02 -0.15 4.67
C GLY A 50 -14.55 -0.48 4.86
N ILE A 51 -14.10 -1.45 4.06
CA ILE A 51 -12.73 -1.97 4.09
C ILE A 51 -12.13 -1.85 2.70
N VAL A 52 -10.96 -1.23 2.61
CA VAL A 52 -10.19 -1.13 1.37
C VAL A 52 -8.99 -2.05 1.44
N ARG A 53 -8.87 -2.96 0.47
CA ARG A 53 -7.70 -3.83 0.30
C ARG A 53 -6.97 -3.50 -0.99
N LYS A 54 -5.65 -3.30 -0.90
CA LYS A 54 -4.82 -2.94 -2.05
C LYS A 54 -3.48 -3.67 -2.06
N ARG A 55 -3.11 -4.18 -3.24
CA ARG A 55 -1.78 -4.73 -3.53
C ARG A 55 -0.71 -3.64 -3.43
N ILE A 56 0.31 -3.88 -2.61
CA ILE A 56 1.48 -3.01 -2.52
C ILE A 56 2.60 -3.52 -3.42
N ASP A 57 3.03 -4.77 -3.23
CA ASP A 57 4.15 -5.36 -3.99
C ASP A 57 4.15 -6.90 -3.90
N THR A 58 5.06 -7.55 -4.64
CA THR A 58 5.34 -8.98 -4.60
C THR A 58 6.83 -9.28 -4.44
N HIS A 59 7.18 -10.16 -3.50
CA HIS A 59 8.56 -10.52 -3.20
C HIS A 59 8.88 -11.96 -3.60
N SER A 60 10.18 -12.27 -3.69
CA SER A 60 10.67 -13.61 -4.06
C SER A 60 10.61 -14.61 -2.91
N THR A 61 10.57 -14.14 -1.67
CA THR A 61 10.55 -14.98 -0.46
C THR A 61 9.58 -14.42 0.57
N GLN A 62 9.03 -15.30 1.40
CA GLN A 62 8.13 -14.95 2.50
C GLN A 62 8.78 -13.95 3.46
N ALA A 63 10.02 -14.21 3.88
CA ALA A 63 10.73 -13.37 4.84
C ALA A 63 10.89 -11.91 4.37
N ARG A 64 11.10 -11.69 3.06
CA ARG A 64 11.15 -10.32 2.49
C ARG A 64 9.78 -9.67 2.50
N ALA A 65 8.73 -10.41 2.13
CA ALA A 65 7.37 -9.90 2.17
C ALA A 65 6.93 -9.53 3.59
N GLU A 66 7.21 -10.38 4.57
CA GLU A 66 6.89 -10.11 5.98
C GLU A 66 7.67 -8.90 6.52
N LEU A 67 8.95 -8.76 6.18
CA LEU A 67 9.73 -7.59 6.58
C LEU A 67 9.14 -6.30 5.99
N SER A 68 8.82 -6.31 4.70
CA SER A 68 8.17 -5.19 4.00
C SER A 68 6.83 -4.85 4.65
N ALA A 69 5.98 -5.85 4.87
CA ALA A 69 4.67 -5.72 5.51
C ALA A 69 4.78 -5.06 6.90
N ARG A 70 5.73 -5.50 7.75
CA ARG A 70 5.96 -4.87 9.06
C ARG A 70 6.36 -3.40 8.96
N MET A 71 7.20 -3.03 7.99
CA MET A 71 7.61 -1.64 7.79
C MET A 71 6.45 -0.77 7.32
N ILE A 72 5.66 -1.27 6.36
CA ILE A 72 4.47 -0.59 5.83
C ILE A 72 3.45 -0.37 6.94
N LYS A 73 3.14 -1.42 7.71
CA LYS A 73 2.18 -1.36 8.81
C LYS A 73 2.57 -0.28 9.82
N ARG A 74 3.81 -0.29 10.30
CA ARG A 74 4.30 0.72 11.26
C ARG A 74 4.20 2.15 10.71
N ALA A 75 4.52 2.34 9.43
CA ALA A 75 4.43 3.66 8.81
C ALA A 75 2.98 4.14 8.73
N ALA A 76 2.07 3.27 8.28
CA ALA A 76 0.65 3.59 8.15
C ALA A 76 -0.03 3.80 9.52
N GLU A 77 0.27 2.98 10.52
CA GLU A 77 -0.26 3.13 11.89
C GLU A 77 0.11 4.48 12.51
N ARG A 78 1.34 4.95 12.26
CA ARG A 78 1.78 6.27 12.70
C ARG A 78 0.97 7.38 12.00
N ASP A 79 0.72 7.22 10.70
CA ASP A 79 -0.02 8.21 9.93
C ASP A 79 -1.50 8.27 10.35
N ILE A 80 -2.09 7.18 10.83
CA ILE A 80 -3.46 7.14 11.40
C ILE A 80 -3.55 7.91 12.72
N ARG A 81 -2.57 7.75 13.62
CA ARG A 81 -2.59 8.42 14.93
C ARG A 81 -2.31 9.93 14.86
N GLY A 82 -2.03 10.44 13.65
CA GLY A 82 -1.58 11.80 13.43
C GLY A 82 -0.09 11.99 13.79
N PRO A 83 0.50 13.13 13.42
CA PRO A 83 1.86 13.48 13.83
C PRO A 83 1.98 13.42 15.36
N LEU A 84 2.96 12.67 15.87
CA LEU A 84 3.22 12.60 17.31
C LEU A 84 3.73 13.92 17.90
N ASN A 85 4.07 14.90 17.05
CA ASN A 85 4.42 16.26 17.44
C ASN A 85 3.69 17.20 16.49
N GLY A 86 2.86 18.09 17.06
CA GLY A 86 2.05 19.06 16.32
C GLY A 86 2.86 20.08 15.52
#